data_AF-A0AAV6JA01-F1
#
_entry.id   AF-A0AAV6JA01-F1
#
_cell.length_a   1.000
_cell.length_b   1.000
_cell.length_c   1.000
_cell.angle_alpha   90.00
_cell.angle_beta   90.00
_cell.angle_gamma   90.00
#
_symmetry.space_group_name_H-M   'P 1'
#
loop_
_entity.id
_entity.type
_entity.pdbx_description
1 polymer ?
#
loop_
_entity_poly.entity_id
_entity_poly.type
_entity_poly.pdbx_seq_one_letter_code
_entity_poly.pdbx_strand_id
1 'polypeptide(L)' 'MTNFYRETCPTIKNILLLDSEGKRVAVKYYSDDWPTTGLKLAFEKSLFSKTQKTNARTEGMLKQKYYLHV' A
#
# COMPACT_ATOMS: atom_id res chain seq x y z
N MET A 1 -3.00 -17.34 25.19
CA MET A 1 -4.09 -16.37 25.02
C MET A 1 -3.74 -15.50 23.82
N THR A 2 -4.31 -15.81 22.66
CA THR A 2 -4.13 -15.05 21.42
C THR A 2 -4.78 -13.68 21.58
N ASN A 3 -4.05 -12.61 21.21
CA ASN A 3 -4.49 -11.22 21.37
C ASN A 3 -5.68 -10.90 20.45
N PHE A 4 -6.91 -11.15 20.91
CA PHE A 4 -8.16 -10.80 20.22
C PHE A 4 -8.23 -9.31 19.82
N TYR A 5 -7.55 -8.42 20.56
CA TYR A 5 -7.47 -6.99 20.23
C TYR A 5 -6.80 -6.67 18.90
N ARG A 6 -5.99 -7.58 18.32
CA ARG A 6 -5.40 -7.37 16.99
C ARG A 6 -6.40 -7.56 15.85
N GLU A 7 -7.49 -8.30 16.07
CA GLU A 7 -8.44 -8.62 14.99
C GLU A 7 -9.55 -7.57 14.84
N THR A 8 -9.80 -6.75 15.86
CA THR A 8 -10.89 -5.78 15.86
C THR A 8 -10.52 -4.42 15.25
N CYS A 9 -9.23 -4.11 15.13
CA CYS A 9 -8.76 -2.86 14.54
C CYS A 9 -7.88 -3.15 13.30
N PRO A 10 -8.21 -2.59 12.12
CA PRO A 10 -7.35 -2.75 10.96
C PRO A 10 -5.96 -2.19 11.25
N THR A 11 -4.93 -2.96 10.93
CA THR A 11 -3.52 -2.59 11.18
C THR A 11 -2.76 -2.45 9.87
N ILE A 12 -1.87 -1.45 9.81
CA ILE A 12 -0.98 -1.25 8.67
C ILE A 12 0.15 -2.28 8.75
N LYS A 13 0.24 -3.17 7.77
CA LYS A 13 1.33 -4.16 7.69
C LYS A 13 2.62 -3.57 7.11
N ASN A 14 2.51 -2.66 6.16
CA ASN A 14 3.63 -2.00 5.50
C ASN A 14 3.20 -0.66 4.87
N ILE A 15 4.19 0.21 4.66
CA ILE A 15 4.08 1.46 3.91
C ILE A 15 5.20 1.46 2.88
N LEU A 16 4.85 1.63 1.60
CA LEU A 16 5.76 1.59 0.46
C LEU A 16 5.65 2.90 -0.31
N LEU A 17 6.80 3.56 -0.52
CA LEU A 17 6.95 4.67 -1.46
C LEU A 17 7.87 4.19 -2.58
N LEU A 18 7.29 4.05 -3.77
CA LEU A 18 7.97 3.59 -4.97
C LEU A 18 8.02 4.70 -6.02
N ASP A 19 9.08 4.72 -6.82
CA ASP A 19 9.16 5.60 -7.99
C ASP A 19 8.31 5.06 -9.17
N SER A 20 8.34 5.77 -10.31
CA SER A 20 7.58 5.39 -11.51
C SER A 20 8.03 4.06 -12.15
N GLU A 21 9.23 3.58 -11.81
CA GLU A 21 9.78 2.29 -12.27
C GLU A 21 9.51 1.16 -11.26
N GLY A 22 8.94 1.46 -10.09
CA GLY A 22 8.67 0.50 -9.02
C GLY A 22 9.86 0.27 -8.09
N LYS A 23 10.90 1.10 -8.14
CA LYS A 23 12.04 1.03 -7.21
C LYS A 23 11.72 1.74 -5.90
N ARG A 24 12.34 1.29 -4.81
CA ARG A 24 12.11 1.83 -3.46
C ARG A 24 12.68 3.23 -3.32
N VAL A 25 11.84 4.18 -2.93
CA VAL A 25 12.25 5.48 -2.37
C VAL A 25 12.26 5.40 -0.84
N ALA A 26 11.21 4.83 -0.25
CA ALA A 26 11.14 4.54 1.18
C ALA A 26 10.24 3.32 1.44
N VAL A 27 10.63 2.48 2.41
CA VAL A 27 9.89 1.26 2.75
C VAL A 27 9.94 1.02 4.25
N LYS A 28 8.79 0.74 4.85
CA LYS A 28 8.68 0.30 6.24
C LYS A 28 7.73 -0.89 6.36
N TYR A 29 8.20 -1.95 6.98
CA TYR A 29 7.40 -3.12 7.35
C TYR A 29 7.17 -3.10 8.87
N TYR A 30 5.93 -3.32 9.27
CA TYR A 30 5.51 -3.43 10.67
C TYR A 30 5.07 -4.85 11.05
N SER A 31 4.88 -5.72 10.05
CA SER A 31 4.54 -7.14 10.20
C SER A 31 5.70 -8.03 9.78
N ASP A 32 5.84 -9.17 10.45
CA ASP A 32 6.83 -10.21 10.17
C ASP A 32 6.38 -11.21 9.08
N ASP A 33 5.23 -10.96 8.43
CA ASP A 33 4.68 -11.79 7.35
C ASP A 33 5.64 -11.97 6.15
N TRP A 34 6.59 -11.05 5.96
CA TRP A 34 7.64 -11.13 4.94
C TRP A 34 9.03 -11.13 5.61
N PRO A 35 9.49 -12.29 6.11
CA PRO A 35 10.70 -12.35 6.95
C PRO A 35 11.98 -12.12 6.15
N THR A 36 12.00 -12.45 4.86
CA THR A 36 13.20 -12.34 4.01
C THR A 36 13.12 -11.15 3.07
N THR A 37 14.28 -10.60 2.71
CA THR A 37 14.39 -9.52 1.72
C THR A 37 13.81 -9.93 0.36
N GLY A 38 13.99 -11.19 -0.05
CA GLY A 38 13.43 -11.72 -1.30
C GLY A 38 11.91 -11.73 -1.31
N LEU A 39 11.28 -12.12 -0.20
CA LEU A 39 9.81 -12.11 -0.08
C LEU A 39 9.26 -10.69 -0.07
N LYS A 40 9.95 -9.73 0.58
CA LYS A 40 9.58 -8.31 0.53
C LYS A 40 9.62 -7.76 -0.90
N LEU A 41 10.70 -8.04 -1.64
CA LEU A 41 10.86 -7.62 -3.03
C LEU A 41 9.80 -8.24 -3.96
N ALA A 42 9.51 -9.53 -3.80
CA ALA A 42 8.47 -10.21 -4.58
C ALA A 42 7.09 -9.61 -4.32
N PHE A 43 6.79 -9.29 -3.05
CA PHE A 43 5.55 -8.62 -2.66
C PHE A 43 5.42 -7.22 -3.26
N GLU A 44 6.47 -6.39 -3.16
CA GLU A 44 6.50 -5.05 -3.75
C GLU A 44 6.31 -5.08 -5.26
N LYS A 45 7.01 -5.99 -5.95
CA LYS A 45 6.86 -6.16 -7.41
C LYS A 45 5.43 -6.55 -7.78
N SER A 46 4.82 -7.45 -7.02
CA SER A 46 3.42 -7.85 -7.21
C SER A 46 2.45 -6.70 -6.97
N LEU A 47 2.62 -5.92 -5.90
CA LEU A 47 1.82 -4.74 -5.60
C LEU A 47 1.94 -3.66 -6.67
N PHE A 48 3.17 -3.33 -7.06
CA PHE A 48 3.42 -2.34 -8.10
C PHE A 48 2.76 -2.75 -9.42
N SER A 49 2.94 -4.01 -9.85
CA SER A 49 2.33 -4.52 -11.09
C SER A 49 0.80 -4.45 -11.06
N LYS A 50 0.18 -4.67 -9.90
CA LYS A 50 -1.28 -4.61 -9.71
C LYS A 50 -1.84 -3.18 -9.65
N THR A 51 -1.03 -2.20 -9.27
CA THR A 51 -1.49 -0.82 -9.01
C THR A 51 -0.99 0.21 -10.02
N GLN A 52 0.07 -0.10 -10.79
CA GLN A 52 0.67 0.81 -11.79
C GLN A 52 -0.35 1.35 -12.80
N LYS A 53 -1.37 0.55 -13.15
CA LYS A 53 -2.42 0.93 -14.12
C LYS A 53 -3.63 1.60 -13.48
N THR A 54 -3.69 1.64 -12.14
CA THR A 54 -4.79 2.25 -11.41
C THR A 54 -4.49 3.74 -11.23
N ASN A 55 -5.10 4.57 -12.08
CA ASN A 55 -4.93 6.01 -12.04
C ASN A 55 -5.51 6.59 -10.73
N ALA A 56 -4.65 6.92 -9.76
CA ALA A 56 -5.01 7.72 -8.59
C ALA A 56 -5.71 9.05 -8.99
N ARG A 57 -5.38 9.55 -10.18
CA ARG A 57 -6.01 10.71 -10.81
C ARG A 57 -7.52 10.57 -10.99
N THR A 58 -8.05 9.42 -11.39
CA THR A 58 -9.49 9.27 -11.67
C THR A 58 -10.31 9.37 -10.39
N GLU A 59 -9.87 8.74 -9.29
CA GLU A 59 -10.54 8.86 -7.99
C GLU A 59 -10.36 10.26 -7.36
N GLY A 60 -9.18 10.86 -7.50
CA GLY A 60 -8.93 12.23 -7.05
C GLY A 60 -9.78 13.26 -7.78
N MET A 61 -9.93 13.13 -9.10
CA MET A 61 -10.80 13.99 -9.91
C MET A 61 -12.28 13.81 -9.58
N LEU A 62 -12.73 12.57 -9.32
CA LEU A 62 -14.09 12.31 -8.86
C LEU A 62 -14.34 13.02 -7.52
N LYS A 63 -13.45 12.85 -6.53
CA LYS A 63 -13.57 13.54 -5.23
C LYS A 63 -13.57 15.06 -5.37
N GLN A 64 -12.64 15.63 -6.15
CA GLN A 64 -12.57 17.08 -6.38
C GLN A 64 -13.87 17.64 -7.02
N LYS A 65 -14.46 16.91 -7.97
CA LYS A 65 -15.70 17.33 -8.64
C LYS A 65 -16.89 17.37 -7.68
N TYR A 66 -16.99 16.43 -6.74
CA TYR A 66 -18.04 16.47 -5.72
C TYR A 66 -17.87 17.64 -4.73
N TYR A 67 -16.64 18.03 -4.39
CA TYR A 67 -16.39 19.18 -3.51
C TYR A 67 -16.63 20.55 -4.17
N LEU A 68 -16.55 20.65 -5.50
CA LEU A 68 -16.80 21.90 -6.24
C LEU A 68 -18.29 22.12 -6.60
N HIS A 69 -19.16 21.18 -6.25
CA HIS A 69 -20.61 21.26 -6.50
C HIS A 69 -21.45 21.35 -5.21
N VAL A 70 -20.82 21.74 -4.09
CA VAL A 70 -21.49 22.12 -2.83
C VAL A 70 -21.27 23.60 -2.55
#